data_AF-A0AAU2ITY6-F1
#
_entry.id   AF-A0AAU2ITY6-F1
#
_cell.length_a   1.000
_cell.length_b   1.000
_cell.length_c   1.000
_cell.angle_alpha   90.00
_cell.angle_beta   90.00
_cell.angle_gamma   90.00
#
_symmetry.space_group_name_H-M   'P 1'
#
loop_
_entity.id
_entity.type
_entity.pdbx_description
1 polymer ?
#
loop_
_entity_poly.entity_id
_entity_poly.type
_entity_poly.pdbx_seq_one_letter_code
_entity_poly.pdbx_strand_id
1 'polypeptide(L)'
;MVPGEKRHSGDLAIAGAAPGPGAVQAGAIELLNLPDLGIGALLPELALLVNTRALAYAAIHGRVLLPTQPPFVALRFTDRTALAGELLTPGAPDRQLYVLLALFAAAAFDTAAHLHTTEAIRQRHPGLAWIGFPAPDADGLWRFPDYSYGRRLASEHPLTTPGGHPA
;
A
#
# COMPACT_ATOMS: atom_id res chain seq x y z
N MET A 1 -5.78 0.95 -5.06
CA MET A 1 -4.64 0.29 -4.37
C MET A 1 -3.43 0.39 -5.28
N VAL A 2 -2.27 0.79 -4.75
CA VAL A 2 -1.05 1.15 -5.49
C VAL A 2 -0.69 0.08 -6.52
N PRO A 3 -1.06 0.29 -7.80
CA PRO A 3 -0.83 -0.70 -8.83
C PRO A 3 0.67 -0.71 -9.16
N GLY A 4 1.14 -1.84 -9.66
CA GLY A 4 2.49 -1.94 -10.19
C GLY A 4 2.54 -2.98 -11.28
N GLU A 5 3.75 -3.21 -11.76
CA GLU A 5 4.05 -4.23 -12.75
C GLU A 5 3.71 -5.63 -12.24
N LYS A 6 3.53 -6.55 -13.16
CA LYS A 6 3.38 -7.96 -12.82
C LYS A 6 4.69 -8.52 -12.30
N ARG A 7 4.64 -9.49 -11.38
CA ARG A 7 5.84 -10.23 -10.94
C ARG A 7 6.46 -11.08 -12.07
N HIS A 8 5.61 -11.56 -12.98
CA HIS A 8 5.97 -12.28 -14.21
C HIS A 8 4.83 -12.17 -15.23
N SER A 9 5.08 -12.49 -16.51
CA SER A 9 4.11 -12.31 -17.60
C SER A 9 2.74 -12.97 -17.35
N GLY A 10 2.75 -14.15 -16.72
CA GLY A 10 1.56 -14.92 -16.35
C GLY A 10 0.88 -14.53 -15.03
N ASP A 11 1.32 -13.48 -14.33
CA ASP A 11 0.68 -13.06 -13.09
C ASP A 11 -0.71 -12.48 -13.39
N LEU A 12 -1.75 -13.14 -12.88
CA LEU A 12 -3.14 -12.72 -13.04
C LEU A 12 -3.65 -11.95 -11.82
N ALA A 13 -3.04 -12.17 -10.65
CA ALA A 13 -3.43 -11.50 -9.42
C ALA A 13 -3.08 -10.01 -9.49
N ILE A 14 -1.87 -9.69 -9.98
CA ILE A 14 -1.45 -8.32 -10.23
C ILE A 14 -1.87 -7.91 -11.64
N ALA A 15 -2.63 -6.81 -11.75
CA ALA A 15 -3.16 -6.36 -13.03
C ALA A 15 -2.08 -5.85 -14.00
N GLY A 16 -0.95 -5.34 -13.49
CA GLY A 16 0.08 -4.71 -14.35
C GLY A 16 -0.37 -3.37 -14.94
N ALA A 17 -1.25 -2.64 -14.25
CA ALA A 17 -1.93 -1.46 -14.79
C ALA A 17 -1.09 -0.17 -14.73
N ALA A 18 0.05 -0.19 -14.06
CA ALA A 18 0.99 0.93 -13.97
C ALA A 18 2.42 0.41 -14.09
N PRO A 19 3.33 1.19 -14.71
CA PRO A 19 4.76 0.89 -14.70
C PRO A 19 5.33 1.08 -13.29
N GLY A 20 6.47 0.44 -13.02
CA GLY A 20 7.15 0.52 -11.73
C GLY A 20 6.58 -0.40 -10.65
N PRO A 21 7.09 -0.27 -9.41
CA PRO A 21 6.71 -1.13 -8.30
C PRO A 21 5.29 -0.85 -7.84
N GLY A 22 4.60 -1.89 -7.37
CA GLY A 22 3.30 -1.78 -6.70
C GLY A 22 3.39 -2.17 -5.23
N ALA A 23 2.25 -2.11 -4.54
CA ALA A 23 2.17 -2.47 -3.12
C ALA A 23 2.67 -3.89 -2.82
N VAL A 24 2.42 -4.86 -3.72
CA VAL A 24 2.88 -6.25 -3.53
C VAL A 24 4.39 -6.34 -3.58
N GLN A 25 5.06 -5.69 -4.54
CA GLN A 25 6.52 -5.62 -4.56
C GLN A 25 7.08 -4.88 -3.35
N ALA A 26 6.34 -3.89 -2.83
CA ALA A 26 6.69 -3.11 -1.65
C ALA A 26 6.30 -3.79 -0.32
N GLY A 27 6.10 -5.12 -0.31
CA GLY A 27 5.96 -5.87 0.93
C GLY A 27 4.56 -5.84 1.57
N ALA A 28 3.50 -5.54 0.80
CA ALA A 28 2.14 -5.48 1.36
C ALA A 28 1.67 -6.83 1.94
N ILE A 29 2.08 -7.95 1.34
CA ILE A 29 1.70 -9.28 1.86
C ILE A 29 2.42 -9.56 3.16
N GLU A 30 3.69 -9.21 3.25
CA GLU A 30 4.55 -9.33 4.42
C GLU A 30 3.98 -8.49 5.57
N LEU A 31 3.63 -7.23 5.29
CA LEU A 31 2.97 -6.35 6.25
C LEU A 31 1.66 -6.96 6.78
N LEU A 32 0.79 -7.43 5.89
CA LEU A 32 -0.48 -8.06 6.29
C LEU A 32 -0.29 -9.35 7.11
N ASN A 33 0.89 -10.00 7.05
CA ASN A 33 1.20 -11.20 7.81
C ASN A 33 2.00 -10.93 9.09
N LEU A 34 2.24 -9.67 9.47
CA LEU A 34 2.90 -9.37 10.74
C LEU A 34 2.07 -9.86 11.93
N PRO A 35 2.66 -10.62 12.87
CA PRO A 35 1.95 -11.11 14.05
C PRO A 35 1.29 -9.97 14.86
N ASP A 36 1.97 -8.84 14.99
CA ASP A 36 1.52 -7.70 15.79
C ASP A 36 0.27 -7.01 15.22
N LEU A 37 0.02 -7.14 13.91
CA LEU A 37 -1.21 -6.63 13.30
C LEU A 37 -2.41 -7.54 13.55
N GLY A 38 -2.20 -8.83 13.86
CA GLY A 38 -3.24 -9.81 14.15
C GLY A 38 -4.18 -10.16 13.00
N ILE A 39 -4.06 -9.50 11.84
CA ILE A 39 -4.94 -9.69 10.68
C ILE A 39 -4.55 -10.86 9.78
N GLY A 40 -3.33 -11.39 9.91
CA GLY A 40 -2.83 -12.50 9.07
C GLY A 40 -3.76 -13.72 9.09
N ALA A 41 -4.30 -14.04 10.28
CA ALA A 41 -5.25 -15.13 10.47
C ALA A 41 -6.61 -14.91 9.78
N LEU A 42 -6.97 -13.66 9.46
CA LEU A 42 -8.22 -13.29 8.82
C LEU A 42 -8.10 -13.14 7.29
N LEU A 43 -6.88 -13.21 6.74
CA LEU A 43 -6.64 -13.03 5.30
C LEU A 43 -7.40 -14.05 4.43
N PRO A 44 -7.49 -15.35 4.80
CA PRO A 44 -8.29 -16.31 4.04
C PRO A 44 -9.78 -15.93 3.97
N GLU A 45 -10.35 -15.45 5.07
CA GLU A 45 -11.75 -15.04 5.17
C GLU A 45 -12.01 -13.76 4.37
N LEU A 46 -11.09 -12.79 4.43
CA LEU A 46 -11.15 -11.57 3.62
C LEU A 46 -11.05 -11.89 2.11
N ALA A 47 -10.20 -12.86 1.74
CA ALA A 47 -10.11 -13.37 0.39
C ALA A 47 -11.41 -14.07 -0.05
N LEU A 48 -12.05 -14.83 0.83
CA LEU A 48 -13.36 -15.44 0.55
C LEU A 48 -14.44 -14.36 0.36
N LEU A 49 -14.44 -13.33 1.20
CA LEU A 49 -15.41 -12.24 1.12
C LEU A 49 -15.30 -11.50 -0.22
N VAL A 50 -14.10 -11.07 -0.62
CA VAL A 50 -13.93 -10.36 -1.91
C VAL A 50 -14.26 -11.25 -3.10
N ASN A 51 -13.97 -12.55 -3.05
CA ASN A 51 -14.35 -13.50 -4.10
C ASN A 51 -15.87 -13.70 -4.17
N THR A 52 -16.55 -13.70 -3.03
CA THR A 52 -18.02 -13.74 -2.98
C THR A 52 -18.62 -12.49 -3.62
N ARG A 53 -18.06 -11.31 -3.32
CA ARG A 53 -18.47 -10.05 -3.95
C ARG A 53 -18.22 -10.06 -5.46
N ALA A 54 -17.11 -10.67 -5.91
CA ALA A 54 -16.80 -10.83 -7.34
C ALA A 54 -17.77 -11.76 -8.07
N LEU A 55 -18.19 -12.88 -7.45
CA LEU A 55 -19.21 -13.77 -8.01
C LEU A 55 -20.55 -13.03 -8.18
N ALA A 56 -20.98 -12.30 -7.14
CA ALA A 56 -22.20 -11.51 -7.19
C ALA A 56 -22.14 -10.42 -8.27
N TYR A 57 -21.02 -9.68 -8.34
CA TYR A 57 -20.77 -8.68 -9.37
C TYR A 57 -20.86 -9.29 -10.77
N ALA A 58 -20.21 -10.44 -10.99
CA ALA A 58 -20.22 -11.12 -12.27
C ALA A 58 -21.63 -11.57 -12.70
N ALA A 59 -22.42 -12.10 -11.76
CA ALA A 59 -23.80 -12.50 -12.02
C ALA A 59 -24.67 -11.31 -12.42
N ILE A 60 -24.58 -10.19 -11.69
CA ILE A 60 -25.34 -8.95 -11.97
C ILE A 60 -24.98 -8.36 -13.34
N HIS A 61 -23.71 -8.42 -13.72
CA HIS A 61 -23.18 -7.79 -14.94
C HIS A 61 -23.01 -8.75 -16.13
N GLY A 62 -23.51 -9.98 -16.03
CA GLY A 62 -23.42 -10.99 -17.09
C GLY A 62 -21.98 -11.35 -17.47
N ARG A 63 -21.06 -11.39 -16.50
CA ARG A 63 -19.66 -11.77 -16.72
C ARG A 63 -19.46 -13.26 -16.49
N VAL A 64 -18.84 -13.93 -17.46
CA VAL A 64 -18.40 -15.32 -17.32
C VAL A 64 -17.03 -15.34 -16.65
N LEU A 65 -16.92 -16.07 -15.53
CA LEU A 65 -15.66 -16.26 -14.81
C LEU A 65 -15.13 -17.67 -15.08
N LEU A 66 -13.85 -17.75 -15.46
CA LEU A 66 -13.17 -19.04 -15.62
C LEU A 66 -12.84 -19.63 -14.23
N PRO A 67 -13.19 -20.90 -13.96
CA PRO A 67 -13.01 -21.50 -12.63
C PRO A 67 -11.55 -21.89 -12.32
N THR A 68 -10.61 -21.55 -13.21
CA THR A 68 -9.18 -21.84 -13.05
C THR A 68 -8.47 -20.90 -12.09
N GLN A 69 -9.17 -19.88 -11.58
CA GLN A 69 -8.62 -18.85 -10.71
C GLN A 69 -9.68 -18.30 -9.75
N PRO A 70 -9.27 -17.68 -8.63
CA PRO A 70 -10.20 -17.06 -7.69
C PRO A 70 -11.13 -16.04 -8.40
N PRO A 71 -12.43 -15.97 -8.07
CA PRO A 71 -13.39 -15.11 -8.75
C PRO A 71 -12.98 -13.65 -8.96
N PHE A 72 -12.39 -13.02 -7.94
CA PHE A 72 -11.93 -11.62 -8.07
C PHE A 72 -10.78 -11.50 -9.07
N VAL A 73 -9.89 -12.49 -9.12
CA VAL A 73 -8.81 -12.58 -10.11
C VAL A 73 -9.37 -12.96 -11.49
N ALA A 74 -10.51 -13.65 -11.57
CA ALA A 74 -11.15 -13.96 -12.84
C ALA A 74 -11.75 -12.73 -13.55
N LEU A 75 -12.06 -11.67 -12.81
CA LEU A 75 -12.56 -10.43 -13.39
C LEU A 75 -11.49 -9.73 -14.22
N ARG A 76 -11.94 -9.04 -15.29
CA ARG A 76 -11.08 -8.13 -16.05
C ARG A 76 -10.70 -6.95 -15.18
N PHE A 77 -9.59 -6.29 -15.50
CA PHE A 77 -9.11 -5.14 -14.72
C PHE A 77 -10.19 -4.06 -14.52
N THR A 78 -10.94 -3.71 -15.56
CA THR A 78 -12.03 -2.72 -15.48
C THR A 78 -13.14 -3.13 -14.50
N ASP A 79 -13.51 -4.40 -14.51
CA ASP A 79 -14.54 -4.94 -13.61
C ASP A 79 -14.00 -5.01 -12.16
N ARG A 80 -12.73 -5.38 -11.97
CA ARG A 80 -12.07 -5.35 -10.65
C ARG A 80 -12.04 -3.94 -10.06
N THR A 81 -11.73 -2.93 -10.87
CA THR A 81 -11.71 -1.54 -10.42
C THR A 81 -13.10 -1.00 -10.11
N ALA A 82 -14.11 -1.38 -10.90
CA ALA A 82 -15.50 -1.00 -10.64
C ALA A 82 -15.99 -1.61 -9.32
N LEU A 83 -15.77 -2.91 -9.11
CA LEU A 83 -16.10 -3.59 -7.87
C LEU A 83 -15.35 -3.00 -6.67
N ALA A 84 -14.04 -2.72 -6.79
CA ALA A 84 -13.29 -2.05 -5.73
C ALA A 84 -13.88 -0.67 -5.40
N GLY A 85 -14.34 0.07 -6.40
CA GLY A 85 -15.08 1.32 -6.22
C GLY A 85 -16.36 1.12 -5.40
N GLU A 86 -17.19 0.15 -5.78
CA GLU A 86 -18.43 -0.19 -5.05
C GLU A 86 -18.18 -0.56 -3.59
N LEU A 87 -17.15 -1.35 -3.31
CA LEU A 87 -16.78 -1.77 -1.96
C LEU A 87 -16.28 -0.62 -1.08
N LEU A 88 -15.77 0.45 -1.69
CA LEU A 88 -15.25 1.63 -0.99
C LEU A 88 -16.28 2.77 -0.88
N THR A 89 -17.42 2.65 -1.56
CA THR A 89 -18.51 3.64 -1.54
C THR A 89 -19.06 3.82 -0.11
N PRO A 90 -19.27 5.07 0.35
CA PRO A 90 -19.88 5.34 1.65
C PRO A 90 -21.19 4.57 1.86
N GLY A 91 -21.33 3.93 3.02
CA GLY A 91 -22.50 3.12 3.36
C GLY A 91 -22.45 1.65 2.90
N ALA A 92 -21.41 1.22 2.16
CA ALA A 92 -21.24 -0.20 1.85
C ALA A 92 -20.97 -1.02 3.14
N PRO A 93 -21.59 -2.21 3.31
CA PRO A 93 -21.55 -2.99 4.56
C PRO A 93 -20.15 -3.26 5.12
N ASP A 94 -19.20 -3.61 4.25
CA ASP A 94 -17.86 -4.04 4.63
C ASP A 94 -16.78 -2.98 4.31
N ARG A 95 -17.20 -1.74 4.03
CA ARG A 95 -16.30 -0.68 3.55
C ARG A 95 -15.06 -0.50 4.41
N GLN A 96 -15.24 -0.50 5.73
CA GLN A 96 -14.15 -0.24 6.67
C GLN A 96 -13.02 -1.27 6.54
N LEU A 97 -13.36 -2.55 6.28
CA LEU A 97 -12.38 -3.60 6.06
C LEU A 97 -11.56 -3.35 4.79
N TYR A 98 -12.22 -2.97 3.69
CA TYR A 98 -11.53 -2.69 2.42
C TYR A 98 -10.71 -1.40 2.47
N VAL A 99 -11.18 -0.37 3.20
CA VAL A 99 -10.40 0.84 3.46
C VAL A 99 -9.14 0.49 4.25
N LEU A 100 -9.24 -0.35 5.27
CA LEU A 100 -8.10 -0.79 6.06
C LEU A 100 -7.09 -1.59 5.22
N LEU A 101 -7.55 -2.51 4.36
CA LEU A 101 -6.68 -3.22 3.42
C LEU A 101 -5.97 -2.28 2.45
N ALA A 102 -6.69 -1.27 1.93
CA ALA A 102 -6.09 -0.25 1.06
C ALA A 102 -5.05 0.60 1.81
N LEU A 103 -5.30 0.90 3.10
CA LEU A 103 -4.36 1.62 3.95
C LEU A 103 -3.08 0.81 4.19
N PHE A 104 -3.17 -0.49 4.48
CA PHE A 104 -1.97 -1.33 4.61
C PHE A 104 -1.19 -1.43 3.30
N ALA A 105 -1.87 -1.56 2.16
CA ALA A 105 -1.21 -1.55 0.87
C ALA A 105 -0.45 -0.22 0.60
N ALA A 106 -1.04 0.91 1.00
CA ALA A 106 -0.39 2.21 0.91
C ALA A 106 0.78 2.32 1.90
N ALA A 107 0.60 1.92 3.16
CA ALA A 107 1.66 1.95 4.18
C ALA A 107 2.87 1.07 3.82
N ALA A 108 2.63 -0.11 3.23
CA ALA A 108 3.70 -0.94 2.71
C ALA A 108 4.52 -0.17 1.65
N PHE A 109 3.85 0.52 0.72
CA PHE A 109 4.51 1.28 -0.34
C PHE A 109 5.18 2.57 0.16
N ASP A 110 4.44 3.44 0.82
CA ASP A 110 4.84 4.81 1.16
C ASP A 110 5.81 4.88 2.33
N THR A 111 5.77 3.91 3.25
CA THR A 111 6.54 3.97 4.49
C THR A 111 7.36 2.70 4.78
N ALA A 112 7.20 1.64 4.00
CA ALA A 112 7.79 0.33 4.29
C ALA A 112 7.45 -0.14 5.71
N ALA A 113 6.19 0.01 6.14
CA ALA A 113 5.75 -0.15 7.54
C ALA A 113 6.09 -1.50 8.23
N HIS A 114 6.58 -2.49 7.48
CA HIS A 114 7.01 -3.79 7.97
C HIS A 114 8.53 -3.89 8.21
N LEU A 115 9.29 -2.82 7.98
CA LEU A 115 10.75 -2.77 8.11
C LEU A 115 11.20 -1.58 8.95
N HIS A 116 12.36 -1.72 9.58
CA HIS A 116 13.07 -0.56 10.13
C HIS A 116 13.54 0.34 8.98
N THR A 117 13.34 1.66 9.08
CA THR A 117 13.59 2.60 7.97
C THR A 117 15.02 2.51 7.40
N THR A 118 16.04 2.39 8.26
CA THR A 118 17.43 2.23 7.82
C THR A 118 17.63 0.98 6.97
N GLU A 119 16.95 -0.12 7.31
CA GLU A 119 17.02 -1.37 6.60
C GLU A 119 16.30 -1.28 5.25
N ALA A 120 15.11 -0.69 5.22
CA ALA A 120 14.35 -0.47 4.01
C ALA A 120 15.14 0.36 2.99
N ILE A 121 15.83 1.42 3.44
CA ILE A 121 16.67 2.24 2.57
C ILE A 121 17.91 1.47 2.09
N ARG A 122 18.59 0.74 2.98
CA ARG A 122 19.75 -0.09 2.62
C ARG A 122 19.41 -1.14 1.56
N GLN A 123 18.23 -1.74 1.66
CA GLN A 123 17.73 -2.73 0.70
C GLN A 123 17.15 -2.11 -0.59
N ARG A 124 17.11 -0.77 -0.71
CA ARG A 124 16.43 -0.05 -1.79
C ARG A 124 14.96 -0.47 -1.93
N HIS A 125 14.23 -0.44 -0.81
CA HIS A 125 12.82 -0.81 -0.75
C HIS A 125 12.02 -0.19 -1.91
N PRO A 126 11.23 -0.98 -2.68
CA PRO A 126 10.69 -0.53 -3.96
C PRO A 126 9.84 0.75 -3.88
N GLY A 127 8.97 0.86 -2.87
CA GLY A 127 8.14 2.05 -2.69
C GLY A 127 8.93 3.28 -2.26
N LEU A 128 9.86 3.13 -1.31
CA LEU A 128 10.68 4.25 -0.80
C LEU A 128 11.64 4.77 -1.87
N ALA A 129 12.24 3.86 -2.64
CA ALA A 129 13.09 4.23 -3.77
C ALA A 129 12.29 4.95 -4.87
N TRP A 130 11.06 4.49 -5.15
CA TRP A 130 10.19 5.08 -6.17
C TRP A 130 9.76 6.52 -5.80
N ILE A 131 9.40 6.77 -4.54
CA ILE A 131 9.01 8.11 -4.08
C ILE A 131 10.21 9.03 -3.82
N GLY A 132 11.44 8.50 -3.90
CA GLY A 132 12.66 9.27 -3.65
C GLY A 132 12.88 9.59 -2.17
N PHE A 133 12.54 8.69 -1.26
CA PHE A 133 12.80 8.88 0.16
C PHE A 133 14.31 9.05 0.40
N PRO A 134 14.74 10.10 1.13
CA PRO A 134 16.16 10.45 1.22
C PRO A 134 16.95 9.41 2.01
N ALA A 135 18.22 9.23 1.63
CA ALA A 135 19.20 8.53 2.44
C ALA A 135 19.54 9.37 3.70
N PRO A 136 19.97 8.74 4.80
CA PRO A 136 20.55 9.48 5.91
C PRO A 136 21.87 10.13 5.50
N ASP A 137 22.30 11.11 6.27
CA ASP A 137 23.66 11.67 6.20
C ASP A 137 24.72 10.60 6.54
N ALA A 138 25.99 10.94 6.34
CA ALA A 138 27.12 10.03 6.57
C ALA A 138 27.21 9.47 8.01
N ASP A 139 26.60 10.16 8.97
CA ASP A 139 26.52 9.74 10.38
C ASP A 139 25.24 8.94 10.71
N GLY A 140 24.42 8.62 9.71
CA GLY A 140 23.20 7.81 9.86
C GLY A 140 21.97 8.60 10.32
N LEU A 141 22.06 9.94 10.42
CA LEU A 141 20.95 10.79 10.83
C LEU A 141 20.25 11.42 9.62
N TRP A 142 18.92 11.51 9.67
CA TRP A 142 18.15 12.26 8.68
C TRP A 142 18.05 13.71 9.11
N ARG A 143 18.69 14.59 8.34
CA ARG A 143 18.56 16.03 8.49
C ARG A 143 17.95 16.62 7.24
N PHE A 144 17.09 17.61 7.45
CA PHE A 144 16.41 18.34 6.39
C PHE A 144 16.77 19.81 6.54
N PRO A 145 18.00 20.22 6.15
CA PRO A 145 18.46 21.60 6.31
C PRO A 145 17.64 22.56 5.44
N ASP A 146 17.14 22.06 4.31
CA ASP A 146 16.20 22.79 3.46
C ASP A 146 14.78 22.62 3.98
N TYR A 147 14.10 23.74 4.20
CA TYR A 147 12.71 23.75 4.63
C TYR A 147 11.83 23.02 3.60
N SER A 148 10.95 22.11 4.05
CA SER A 148 10.07 21.31 3.17
C SER A 148 9.17 22.15 2.25
N TYR A 149 8.92 23.42 2.59
CA TYR A 149 8.14 24.37 1.79
C TYR A 149 9.02 25.34 0.96
N GLY A 150 10.34 25.14 0.91
CA GLY A 150 11.30 26.02 0.25
C GLY A 150 11.45 27.40 0.92
N ARG A 151 10.83 27.61 2.09
CA ARG A 151 10.91 28.85 2.86
C ARG A 151 10.79 28.59 4.36
N ARG A 152 11.43 29.45 5.15
CA ARG A 152 11.28 29.49 6.60
C ARG A 152 9.86 29.94 6.97
N LEU A 153 9.09 29.08 7.64
CA LEU A 153 7.73 29.40 8.09
C LEU A 153 7.68 30.05 9.48
N ALA A 154 8.72 29.86 10.29
CA ALA A 154 8.80 30.43 11.63
C ALA A 154 10.25 30.77 12.01
N SER A 155 10.41 31.82 12.82
CA SER A 155 11.66 32.13 13.51
C SER A 155 11.90 31.10 14.61
N GLU A 156 13.17 30.74 14.85
CA GLU A 156 13.53 29.93 16.02
C GLU A 156 13.28 30.74 17.29
N HIS A 157 12.83 30.07 18.34
CA HIS A 157 12.62 30.72 19.63
C HIS A 157 13.98 31.06 20.27
N PRO A 158 14.17 32.23 20.91
CA PRO A 158 15.45 32.61 21.51
C PRO A 158 15.98 31.62 22.56
N LEU A 159 15.09 30.79 23.13
CA LEU A 159 15.40 29.75 24.11
C LEU A 159 15.47 28.34 23.48
N THR A 160 15.68 28.22 22.17
CA THR A 160 15.93 26.92 21.55
C THR A 160 17.41 26.56 21.71
N THR A 161 17.68 25.39 22.27
CA THR A 161 19.05 24.85 22.39
C THR A 161 19.66 24.58 21.01
N PRO A 162 21.00 24.46 20.88
CA PRO A 162 21.64 24.09 19.61
C PRO A 162 21.15 22.76 19.01
N GLY A 163 20.57 21.87 19.84
CA GLY A 163 19.95 20.61 19.40
C GLY A 163 18.48 20.72 18.96
N GLY A 164 17.89 21.91 18.97
CA GLY A 164 16.49 22.13 18.57
C GLY A 164 15.45 21.87 19.67
N HIS A 165 15.87 21.64 20.91
CA HIS A 165 14.96 21.45 22.06
C HIS A 165 14.57 22.80 22.71
N PRO A 166 13.35 22.95 23.24
CA PRO A 166 13.03 24.05 24.13
C PRO A 166 13.90 23.94 25.39
N ALA A 167 14.60 25.02 25.75
CA ALA A 167 15.39 25.12 26.97
C ALA A 167 14.51 25.35 28.21
#